data_AF-A0A7C6S880-F1
#
_entry.id   AF-A0A7C6S880-F1
#
_cell.length_a   1.000
_cell.length_b   1.000
_cell.length_c   1.000
_cell.angle_alpha   90.00
_cell.angle_beta   90.00
_cell.angle_gamma   90.00
#
_symmetry.space_group_name_H-M   'P 1'
#
loop_
_entity.id
_entity.type
_entity.pdbx_description
1 polymer ?
#
loop_
_entity_poly.entity_id
_entity_poly.type
_entity_poly.pdbx_seq_one_letter_code
_entity_poly.pdbx_strand_id
1 'polypeptide(L)'
;MLRDVNPSEIAEMEEQLIKEGMPDEEVKRLCDVHVAVFKDALDQRVEPASMPGHPVHTFRLENDALRQVVAEMEVLLSALEGEKEVEWGKLEWTLKRLQEVENHYLRKELQFFPYLEKHGITGPPKVMWATHDDIRALFKKVHNALTARDKDGVVAEGKLLVEAMSDMFYKEEKILFPMALETLSEREWAEIKEGN
;
A
#
# COMPACT_ATOMS: atom_id res chain seq x y z
N MET A 1 9.83 -28.05 1.31
CA MET A 1 10.24 -27.34 0.09
C MET A 1 9.32 -26.14 -0.02
N LEU A 2 9.82 -24.94 0.28
CA LEU A 2 9.08 -23.71 -0.03
C LEU A 2 8.96 -23.66 -1.55
N ARG A 3 7.74 -23.78 -2.08
CA ARG A 3 7.48 -23.60 -3.51
C ARG A 3 7.79 -22.15 -3.84
N ASP A 4 8.53 -21.92 -4.91
CA ASP A 4 8.66 -20.58 -5.51
C ASP A 4 7.27 -20.11 -5.90
N VAL A 5 6.64 -19.25 -5.10
CA VAL A 5 5.34 -18.68 -5.42
C VAL A 5 5.54 -17.44 -6.28
N ASN A 6 4.85 -17.37 -7.40
CA ASN A 6 4.83 -16.20 -8.27
C ASN A 6 3.85 -15.15 -7.72
N PRO A 7 4.15 -13.85 -7.69
CA PRO A 7 3.14 -12.81 -7.46
C PRO A 7 1.83 -13.01 -8.24
N SER A 8 1.95 -13.45 -9.49
CA SER A 8 0.82 -13.79 -10.35
C SER A 8 0.01 -14.98 -9.81
N GLU A 9 0.62 -15.96 -9.13
CA GLU A 9 -0.10 -17.05 -8.47
C GLU A 9 -0.87 -16.56 -7.23
N ILE A 10 -0.32 -15.61 -6.45
CA ILE A 10 -1.05 -15.00 -5.33
C ILE A 10 -2.29 -14.26 -5.85
N ALA A 11 -2.12 -13.50 -6.94
CA ALA A 11 -3.21 -12.81 -7.60
C ALA A 11 -4.29 -13.77 -8.16
N GLU A 12 -3.86 -14.88 -8.78
CA GLU A 12 -4.76 -15.92 -9.28
C GLU A 12 -5.55 -16.61 -8.15
N MET A 13 -4.90 -16.87 -7.01
CA MET A 13 -5.57 -17.43 -5.83
C MET A 13 -6.65 -16.50 -5.29
N GLU A 14 -6.38 -15.20 -5.18
CA GLU A 14 -7.38 -14.20 -4.75
C GLU A 14 -8.57 -14.14 -5.70
N GLU A 15 -8.30 -14.10 -7.00
CA GLU A 15 -9.32 -14.09 -8.04
C GLU A 15 -10.21 -15.34 -7.98
N GLN A 16 -9.62 -16.51 -7.71
CA GLN A 16 -10.38 -17.75 -7.54
C GLN A 16 -11.29 -17.70 -6.31
N LEU A 17 -10.79 -17.23 -5.16
CA LEU A 17 -11.58 -17.14 -3.92
C LEU A 17 -12.79 -16.21 -4.08
N ILE A 18 -12.61 -15.10 -4.79
CA ILE A 18 -13.71 -14.17 -5.11
C ILE A 18 -14.75 -14.84 -6.01
N LYS A 19 -14.31 -15.56 -7.05
CA LYS A 19 -15.20 -16.31 -7.95
C LYS A 19 -15.99 -17.40 -7.22
N GLU A 20 -15.41 -17.99 -6.19
CA GLU A 20 -16.08 -18.96 -5.31
C GLU A 20 -17.08 -18.32 -4.33
N GLY A 21 -17.23 -16.99 -4.37
CA GLY A 21 -18.23 -16.25 -3.59
C GLY A 21 -17.77 -15.91 -2.17
N MET A 22 -16.48 -15.97 -1.89
CA MET A 22 -15.93 -15.59 -0.60
C MET A 22 -16.12 -14.08 -0.33
N PRO A 23 -16.52 -13.67 0.88
CA PRO A 23 -16.64 -12.25 1.21
C PRO A 23 -15.29 -11.52 1.13
N ASP A 24 -15.31 -10.27 0.66
CA ASP A 24 -14.10 -9.47 0.42
C ASP A 24 -13.18 -9.36 1.65
N GLU A 25 -13.76 -9.25 2.85
CA GLU A 25 -12.97 -9.22 4.09
C GLU A 25 -12.21 -10.52 4.35
N GLU A 26 -12.80 -11.67 4.00
CA GLU A 26 -12.13 -12.97 4.18
C GLU A 26 -11.04 -13.15 3.14
N VAL A 27 -11.27 -12.70 1.91
CA VAL A 27 -10.24 -12.68 0.85
C VAL A 27 -9.06 -11.81 1.28
N LYS A 28 -9.33 -10.61 1.83
CA LYS A 28 -8.29 -9.72 2.36
C LYS A 28 -7.47 -10.39 3.46
N ARG A 29 -8.13 -11.06 4.43
CA ARG A 29 -7.43 -11.80 5.50
C ARG A 29 -6.53 -12.91 4.94
N LEU A 30 -7.01 -13.66 3.96
CA LEU A 30 -6.22 -14.72 3.32
C LEU A 30 -5.06 -14.16 2.50
N CYS A 31 -5.24 -13.03 1.81
CA CYS A 31 -4.17 -12.29 1.16
C CYS A 31 -3.06 -11.96 2.17
N ASP A 32 -3.40 -11.34 3.30
CA ASP A 32 -2.43 -10.97 4.34
C ASP A 32 -1.64 -12.19 4.84
N VAL A 33 -2.32 -13.32 5.05
CA VAL A 33 -1.68 -14.59 5.44
C VAL A 33 -0.75 -15.12 4.34
N HIS A 34 -1.17 -15.13 3.08
CA HIS A 34 -0.33 -15.61 1.98
C HIS A 34 0.90 -14.74 1.80
N VAL A 35 0.76 -13.41 1.86
CA VAL A 35 1.90 -12.48 1.79
C VAL A 35 2.87 -12.75 2.94
N ALA A 36 2.37 -12.93 4.16
CA ALA A 36 3.22 -13.25 5.31
C ALA A 36 3.95 -14.61 5.16
N VAL A 37 3.27 -15.63 4.62
CA VAL A 37 3.84 -16.97 4.39
C VAL A 37 4.89 -16.96 3.28
N PHE A 38 4.70 -16.17 2.24
CA PHE A 38 5.59 -16.14 1.07
C PHE A 38 6.61 -15.00 1.09
N LYS A 39 6.66 -14.21 2.18
CA LYS A 39 7.55 -13.04 2.32
C LYS A 39 9.01 -13.36 1.98
N ASP A 40 9.58 -14.42 2.54
CA ASP A 40 10.97 -14.81 2.28
C ASP A 40 11.25 -15.13 0.80
N ALA A 41 10.26 -15.69 0.09
CA ALA A 41 10.38 -16.00 -1.34
C ALA A 41 10.22 -14.74 -2.20
N LEU A 42 9.28 -13.85 -1.84
CA LEU A 42 9.08 -12.56 -2.49
C LEU A 42 10.30 -11.64 -2.33
N ASP A 43 10.96 -11.67 -1.17
CA ASP A 43 12.13 -10.84 -0.86
C ASP A 43 13.39 -11.29 -1.61
N GLN A 44 13.47 -12.56 -2.01
CA GLN A 44 14.57 -13.10 -2.83
C GLN A 44 14.45 -12.74 -4.31
N ARG A 45 13.29 -12.22 -4.75
CA ARG A 45 13.09 -11.86 -6.15
C ARG A 45 13.73 -10.53 -6.49
N VAL A 46 14.39 -10.51 -7.65
CA VAL A 46 14.83 -9.26 -8.27
C VAL A 46 13.61 -8.64 -8.94
N GLU A 47 13.21 -7.47 -8.44
CA GLU A 47 12.13 -6.71 -9.04
C GLU A 47 12.50 -6.27 -10.46
N PRO A 48 11.57 -6.34 -11.42
CA PRO A 48 11.85 -5.87 -12.78
C PRO A 48 12.26 -4.40 -12.76
N ALA A 49 13.37 -4.10 -13.43
CA ALA A 49 13.84 -2.72 -13.54
C ALA A 49 12.81 -1.87 -14.30
N SER A 50 12.41 -0.75 -13.72
CA SER A 50 11.57 0.25 -14.39
C SER A 50 12.42 1.45 -14.78
N MET A 51 12.38 1.84 -16.06
CA MET A 51 13.16 2.99 -16.54
C MET A 51 12.54 4.33 -16.10
N PRO A 52 13.35 5.38 -15.88
CA PRO A 52 12.85 6.73 -15.69
C PRO A 52 11.83 7.13 -16.76
N GLY A 53 10.69 7.64 -16.34
CA GLY A 53 9.58 8.03 -17.21
C GLY A 53 8.52 6.94 -17.45
N HIS A 54 8.72 5.71 -16.99
CA HIS A 54 7.70 4.67 -16.93
C HIS A 54 6.77 4.89 -15.71
N PRO A 55 5.44 4.65 -15.79
CA PRO A 55 4.53 4.84 -14.65
C PRO A 55 4.95 4.10 -13.36
N VAL A 56 5.32 2.82 -13.47
CA VAL A 56 5.84 2.05 -12.32
C VAL A 56 7.04 2.73 -11.68
N HIS A 57 7.98 3.28 -12.44
CA HIS A 57 9.11 4.00 -11.86
C HIS A 57 8.66 5.20 -11.01
N THR A 58 7.65 5.93 -11.47
CA THR A 58 7.07 7.04 -10.68
C THR A 58 6.41 6.53 -9.39
N PHE A 59 5.61 5.47 -9.47
CA PHE A 59 4.97 4.88 -8.27
C PHE A 59 6.00 4.42 -7.24
N ARG A 60 7.11 3.80 -7.69
CA ARG A 60 8.22 3.40 -6.81
C ARG A 60 8.88 4.58 -6.11
N LEU A 61 9.18 5.65 -6.86
CA LEU A 61 9.77 6.85 -6.28
C LEU A 61 8.87 7.51 -5.23
N GLU A 62 7.55 7.47 -5.44
CA GLU A 62 6.58 7.96 -4.46
C GLU A 62 6.55 7.08 -3.21
N ASN A 63 6.58 5.76 -3.37
CA ASN A 63 6.71 4.84 -2.24
C ASN A 63 7.98 5.12 -1.44
N ASP A 64 9.12 5.29 -2.11
CA ASP A 64 10.39 5.61 -1.46
C ASP A 64 10.33 6.95 -0.70
N ALA A 65 9.72 7.98 -1.30
CA ALA A 65 9.54 9.27 -0.64
C ALA A 65 8.63 9.16 0.58
N LEU A 66 7.51 8.44 0.47
CA LEU A 66 6.55 8.24 1.57
C LEU A 66 7.13 7.36 2.68
N ARG A 67 7.94 6.35 2.36
CA ARG A 67 8.66 5.52 3.34
C ARG A 67 9.55 6.37 4.25
N GLN A 68 10.18 7.42 3.72
CA GLN A 68 10.97 8.34 4.55
C GLN A 68 10.09 9.11 5.54
N VAL A 69 8.89 9.53 5.13
CA VAL A 69 7.94 10.20 6.02
C VAL A 69 7.35 9.23 7.05
N VAL A 70 7.11 7.97 6.66
CA VAL A 70 6.66 6.91 7.56
C VAL A 70 7.70 6.66 8.64
N ALA A 71 8.97 6.49 8.28
CA ALA A 71 10.06 6.33 9.23
C ALA A 71 10.20 7.54 10.18
N GLU A 72 10.00 8.76 9.68
CA GLU A 72 9.96 9.95 10.51
C GLU A 72 8.81 9.90 11.53
N MET A 73 7.62 9.49 11.11
CA MET A 73 6.46 9.33 12.00
C MET A 73 6.71 8.24 13.05
N GLU A 74 7.27 7.10 12.68
CA GLU A 74 7.62 6.01 13.62
C GLU A 74 8.57 6.49 14.73
N VAL A 75 9.59 7.29 14.38
CA VAL A 75 10.51 7.89 15.35
C VAL A 75 9.76 8.82 16.30
N LEU A 76 8.86 9.66 15.78
CA LEU A 76 8.05 10.56 16.61
C LEU A 76 7.14 9.79 17.56
N LEU A 77 6.43 8.78 17.06
CA LEU A 77 5.54 7.94 17.87
C LEU A 77 6.30 7.20 18.97
N SER A 78 7.50 6.69 18.66
CA SER A 78 8.35 6.01 19.65
C SER A 78 8.86 6.96 20.72
N ALA A 79 9.22 8.19 20.36
CA ALA A 79 9.64 9.21 21.31
C ALA A 79 8.51 9.60 22.28
N LEU A 80 7.25 9.60 21.82
CA LEU A 80 6.12 9.91 22.70
C LEU A 80 5.99 8.94 23.87
N GLU A 81 6.34 7.67 23.72
CA GLU A 81 6.15 6.67 24.78
C GLU A 81 6.99 6.95 26.04
N GLY A 82 8.09 7.71 25.91
CA GLY A 82 8.98 8.07 27.02
C GLY A 82 8.92 9.54 27.47
N GLU A 83 8.31 10.43 26.70
CA GLU A 83 8.43 11.88 26.89
C GLU A 83 7.29 12.51 27.72
N LYS A 84 7.66 13.58 28.46
CA LYS A 84 6.70 14.41 29.24
C LYS A 84 6.05 15.50 28.39
N GLU A 85 6.77 16.03 27.40
CA GLU A 85 6.27 17.06 26.49
C GLU A 85 6.09 16.50 25.08
N VAL A 86 5.03 16.93 24.42
CA VAL A 86 4.64 16.43 23.10
C VAL A 86 4.83 17.52 22.06
N GLU A 87 5.64 17.25 21.03
CA GLU A 87 5.82 18.14 19.87
C GLU A 87 4.64 18.03 18.88
N TRP A 88 3.47 18.51 19.31
CA TRP A 88 2.22 18.41 18.54
C TRP A 88 2.30 18.93 17.10
N GLY A 89 2.93 20.10 16.90
CA GLY A 89 3.04 20.70 15.57
C GLY A 89 3.89 19.86 14.61
N LYS A 90 4.86 19.10 15.12
CA LYS A 90 5.67 18.20 14.32
C LYS A 90 4.87 16.97 13.88
N LEU A 91 4.10 16.37 14.79
CA LEU A 91 3.21 15.26 14.48
C LEU A 91 2.13 15.66 13.44
N GLU A 92 1.52 16.83 13.60
CA GLU A 92 0.53 17.37 12.65
C GLU A 92 1.15 17.58 11.26
N TRP A 93 2.36 18.14 11.20
CA TRP A 93 3.08 18.35 9.95
C TRP A 93 3.45 17.03 9.27
N THR A 94 3.96 16.05 10.02
CA THR A 94 4.33 14.74 9.49
C THR A 94 3.09 13.97 9.01
N LEU A 95 1.96 14.02 9.74
CA LEU A 95 0.70 13.43 9.28
C LEU A 95 0.22 14.05 7.97
N LYS A 96 0.29 15.38 7.84
CA LYS A 96 -0.08 16.09 6.60
C LYS A 96 0.79 15.63 5.41
N ARG A 97 2.09 15.43 5.63
CA ARG A 97 2.98 14.90 4.58
C ARG A 97 2.65 13.46 4.20
N LEU A 98 2.26 12.62 5.17
CA LEU A 98 1.79 11.26 4.88
C LEU A 98 0.50 11.26 4.05
N GLN A 99 -0.41 12.21 4.27
CA GLN A 99 -1.67 12.32 3.52
C GLN A 99 -1.49 12.56 2.02
N GLU A 100 -0.31 12.99 1.56
CA GLU A 100 0.00 13.08 0.12
C GLU A 100 -0.10 11.72 -0.59
N VAL A 101 -0.07 10.60 0.16
CA VAL A 101 -0.35 9.26 -0.37
C VAL A 101 -1.71 9.15 -1.06
N GLU A 102 -2.69 10.00 -0.70
CA GLU A 102 -4.01 10.00 -1.35
C GLU A 102 -3.89 10.26 -2.86
N ASN A 103 -2.99 11.14 -3.29
CA ASN A 103 -2.75 11.39 -4.72
C ASN A 103 -2.20 10.15 -5.43
N HIS A 104 -1.38 9.38 -4.73
CA HIS A 104 -0.84 8.11 -5.22
C HIS A 104 -1.94 7.03 -5.31
N TYR A 105 -2.80 6.91 -4.29
CA TYR A 105 -3.94 5.99 -4.30
C TYR A 105 -4.95 6.31 -5.41
N LEU A 106 -5.38 7.57 -5.52
CA LEU A 106 -6.34 8.00 -6.54
C LEU A 106 -5.85 7.71 -7.96
N ARG A 107 -4.57 7.94 -8.24
CA ARG A 107 -4.01 7.64 -9.56
C ARG A 107 -4.02 6.14 -9.84
N LYS A 108 -3.71 5.29 -8.84
CA LYS A 108 -3.80 3.83 -9.03
C LYS A 108 -5.26 3.40 -9.24
N GLU A 109 -6.16 3.85 -8.38
CA GLU A 109 -7.58 3.49 -8.40
C GLU A 109 -8.26 3.87 -9.73
N LEU A 110 -7.96 5.06 -10.25
CA LEU A 110 -8.65 5.61 -11.42
C LEU A 110 -7.94 5.33 -12.75
N GLN A 111 -6.61 5.25 -12.76
CA GLN A 111 -5.85 5.15 -14.01
C GLN A 111 -5.18 3.79 -14.19
N PHE A 112 -4.82 3.09 -13.11
CA PHE A 112 -4.05 1.85 -13.21
C PHE A 112 -4.93 0.59 -13.07
N PHE A 113 -5.72 0.50 -12.01
CA PHE A 113 -6.58 -0.65 -11.71
C PHE A 113 -7.55 -1.00 -12.85
N PRO A 114 -8.19 -0.04 -13.55
CA PRO A 114 -9.08 -0.38 -14.66
C PRO A 114 -8.40 -1.14 -15.81
N TYR A 115 -7.09 -0.97 -16.00
CA TYR A 115 -6.36 -1.75 -17.02
C TYR A 115 -6.16 -3.19 -16.59
N LEU A 116 -5.85 -3.44 -15.31
CA LEU A 116 -5.74 -4.80 -14.78
C LEU A 116 -7.09 -5.54 -14.89
N GLU A 117 -8.19 -4.83 -14.62
CA GLU A 117 -9.55 -5.38 -14.75
C GLU A 117 -9.90 -5.76 -16.20
N LYS A 118 -9.44 -4.99 -17.20
CA LYS A 118 -9.60 -5.33 -18.64
C LYS A 118 -8.92 -6.66 -19.00
N HIS A 119 -7.86 -7.03 -18.27
CA HIS A 119 -7.18 -8.32 -18.40
C HIS A 119 -7.75 -9.41 -17.49
N GLY A 120 -8.90 -9.16 -16.84
CA GLY A 120 -9.58 -10.13 -15.98
C GLY A 120 -8.96 -10.27 -14.59
N ILE A 121 -8.08 -9.35 -14.18
CA ILE A 121 -7.47 -9.30 -12.86
C ILE A 121 -8.27 -8.32 -12.01
N THR A 122 -9.20 -8.83 -11.21
CA THR A 122 -10.13 -8.00 -10.44
C THR A 122 -9.90 -8.12 -8.93
N GLY A 123 -9.40 -9.26 -8.46
CA GLY A 123 -9.14 -9.50 -7.04
C GLY A 123 -8.12 -8.55 -6.40
N PRO A 124 -6.85 -8.55 -6.84
CA PRO A 124 -5.83 -7.72 -6.20
C PRO A 124 -6.17 -6.22 -6.19
N PRO A 125 -6.63 -5.61 -7.30
CA PRO A 125 -7.07 -4.21 -7.28
C PRO A 125 -8.17 -3.92 -6.25
N LYS A 126 -9.17 -4.81 -6.15
CA LYS A 126 -10.28 -4.66 -5.20
C LYS A 126 -9.82 -4.73 -3.75
N VAL A 127 -8.95 -5.70 -3.42
CA VAL A 127 -8.40 -5.86 -2.07
C VAL A 127 -7.50 -4.67 -1.69
N MET A 128 -6.70 -4.18 -2.64
CA MET A 128 -5.87 -2.99 -2.43
C MET A 128 -6.71 -1.74 -2.20
N TRP A 129 -7.77 -1.53 -2.98
CA TRP A 129 -8.70 -0.42 -2.76
C TRP A 129 -9.33 -0.46 -1.36
N ALA A 130 -9.87 -1.61 -0.95
CA ALA A 130 -10.43 -1.76 0.39
C ALA A 130 -9.40 -1.44 1.48
N THR A 131 -8.14 -1.81 1.27
CA THR A 131 -7.05 -1.47 2.18
C THR A 131 -6.70 0.02 2.16
N HIS A 132 -6.77 0.71 1.01
CA HIS A 132 -6.65 2.16 0.97
C HIS A 132 -7.74 2.85 1.81
N ASP A 133 -8.97 2.34 1.79
CA ASP A 133 -10.07 2.88 2.60
C ASP A 133 -9.83 2.70 4.11
N ASP A 134 -9.25 1.57 4.53
CA ASP A 134 -8.82 1.36 5.92
C ASP A 134 -7.71 2.34 6.33
N ILE A 135 -6.74 2.59 5.44
CA ILE A 135 -5.68 3.58 5.68
C ILE A 135 -6.27 4.99 5.78
N ARG A 136 -7.23 5.36 4.91
CA ARG A 136 -7.98 6.62 5.00
C ARG A 136 -8.75 6.74 6.33
N ALA A 137 -9.30 5.65 6.83
CA ALA A 137 -9.95 5.62 8.14
C ALA A 137 -8.95 5.84 9.28
N LEU A 138 -7.77 5.21 9.23
CA LEU A 138 -6.68 5.43 10.19
C LEU A 138 -6.20 6.88 10.19
N PHE A 139 -6.02 7.50 9.03
CA PHE A 139 -5.69 8.93 8.93
C PHE A 139 -6.68 9.81 9.71
N LYS A 140 -8.00 9.54 9.58
CA LYS A 140 -9.03 10.27 10.32
C LYS A 140 -8.91 10.07 11.83
N LYS A 141 -8.61 8.85 12.29
CA LYS A 141 -8.43 8.56 13.71
C LYS A 141 -7.21 9.28 14.29
N VAL A 142 -6.06 9.23 13.61
CA VAL A 142 -4.85 9.94 14.04
C VAL A 142 -5.08 11.45 14.07
N HIS A 143 -5.73 12.00 13.05
CA HIS A 143 -6.11 13.42 13.01
C HIS A 143 -7.00 13.82 14.19
N ASN A 144 -7.99 13.00 14.54
CA ASN A 144 -8.87 13.24 15.67
C ASN A 144 -8.11 13.20 17.01
N ALA A 145 -7.21 12.22 17.19
CA ALA A 145 -6.38 12.13 18.38
C ALA A 145 -5.42 13.34 18.52
N LEU A 146 -4.82 13.80 17.41
CA LEU A 146 -3.99 15.01 17.39
C LEU A 146 -4.77 16.27 17.78
N THR A 147 -5.99 16.40 17.23
CA THR A 147 -6.90 17.52 17.53
C THR A 147 -7.32 17.51 19.00
N ALA A 148 -7.62 16.34 19.55
CA ALA A 148 -7.98 16.14 20.94
C ALA A 148 -6.80 16.25 21.90
N ARG A 149 -5.57 16.35 21.40
CA ARG A 149 -4.32 16.27 22.18
C ARG A 149 -4.24 14.98 23.02
N ASP A 150 -4.80 13.90 22.48
CA ASP A 150 -4.80 12.57 23.08
C ASP A 150 -3.53 11.84 22.68
N LYS A 151 -2.52 11.90 23.56
CA LYS A 151 -1.21 11.30 23.34
C LYS A 151 -1.31 9.79 23.08
N ASP A 152 -2.09 9.07 23.89
CA ASP A 152 -2.19 7.62 23.81
C ASP A 152 -2.93 7.21 22.53
N GLY A 153 -3.98 7.96 22.17
CA GLY A 153 -4.67 7.80 20.89
C GLY A 153 -3.77 8.05 19.68
N VAL A 154 -2.90 9.06 19.72
CA VAL A 154 -1.93 9.32 18.63
C VAL A 154 -0.94 8.17 18.50
N VAL A 155 -0.41 7.67 19.61
CA VAL A 155 0.54 6.54 19.58
C VAL A 155 -0.14 5.29 19.05
N ALA A 156 -1.30 4.92 19.58
CA ALA A 156 -2.01 3.70 19.20
C ALA A 156 -2.42 3.71 17.72
N GLU A 157 -3.15 4.74 17.28
CA GLU A 157 -3.66 4.82 15.91
C GLU A 157 -2.54 5.17 14.91
N GLY A 158 -1.53 5.94 15.35
CA GLY A 158 -0.37 6.28 14.54
C GLY A 158 0.47 5.07 14.20
N LYS A 159 0.69 4.15 15.16
CA LYS A 159 1.41 2.88 14.92
C LYS A 159 0.68 1.99 13.92
N LEU A 160 -0.65 1.91 14.02
CA LEU A 160 -1.47 1.16 13.06
C LEU A 160 -1.39 1.79 11.65
N LEU A 161 -1.39 3.12 11.55
CA LEU A 161 -1.28 3.83 10.28
C LEU A 161 0.06 3.55 9.58
N VAL A 162 1.19 3.69 10.29
CA VAL A 162 2.53 3.50 9.70
C VAL A 162 2.78 2.05 9.28
N GLU A 163 2.26 1.08 10.06
CA GLU A 163 2.29 -0.34 9.71
C GLU A 163 1.48 -0.61 8.44
N ALA A 164 0.22 -0.17 8.39
CA ALA A 164 -0.64 -0.38 7.24
C ALA A 164 -0.10 0.27 5.95
N MET A 165 0.48 1.46 6.04
CA MET A 165 1.14 2.12 4.90
C MET A 165 2.37 1.33 4.44
N SER A 166 3.22 0.88 5.36
CA SER A 166 4.42 0.09 5.04
C SER A 166 4.07 -1.23 4.34
N ASP A 167 3.02 -1.90 4.82
CA ASP A 167 2.50 -3.13 4.22
C ASP A 167 1.92 -2.88 2.83
N MET A 168 1.20 -1.78 2.62
CA MET A 168 0.69 -1.41 1.31
C MET A 168 1.84 -1.19 0.31
N PHE A 169 2.87 -0.42 0.68
CA PHE A 169 4.04 -0.23 -0.18
C PHE A 169 4.75 -1.56 -0.47
N TYR A 170 4.81 -2.48 0.49
CA TYR A 170 5.38 -3.81 0.26
C TYR A 170 4.59 -4.60 -0.78
N LYS A 171 3.27 -4.66 -0.64
CA LYS A 171 2.39 -5.36 -1.59
C LYS A 171 2.47 -4.75 -2.99
N GLU A 172 2.58 -3.43 -3.08
CA GLU A 172 2.77 -2.75 -4.36
C GLU A 172 4.06 -3.18 -5.06
N GLU A 173 5.21 -3.08 -4.36
CA GLU A 173 6.53 -3.38 -4.93
C GLU A 173 6.70 -4.87 -5.27
N LYS A 174 6.21 -5.74 -4.39
CA LYS A 174 6.45 -7.18 -4.49
C LYS A 174 5.39 -7.93 -5.28
N ILE A 175 4.18 -7.37 -5.40
CA ILE A 175 3.04 -8.08 -5.97
C ILE A 175 2.42 -7.31 -7.12
N LEU A 176 1.87 -6.12 -6.86
CA LEU A 176 1.12 -5.36 -7.85
C LEU A 176 1.97 -5.00 -9.07
N PHE A 177 3.13 -4.37 -8.86
CA PHE A 177 3.95 -3.87 -9.96
C PHE A 177 4.56 -5.01 -10.80
N PRO A 178 5.14 -6.07 -10.21
CA PRO A 178 5.64 -7.20 -11.00
C PRO A 178 4.53 -7.86 -11.83
N MET A 179 3.38 -8.16 -11.23
CA MET A 179 2.24 -8.76 -11.93
C MET A 179 1.75 -7.85 -13.07
N ALA A 180 1.65 -6.54 -12.83
CA ALA A 180 1.20 -5.61 -13.84
C ALA A 180 2.19 -5.46 -15.00
N LEU A 181 3.49 -5.48 -14.73
CA LEU A 181 4.53 -5.44 -15.77
C LEU A 181 4.52 -6.70 -16.64
N GLU A 182 4.11 -7.85 -16.09
CA GLU A 182 3.91 -9.09 -16.86
C GLU A 182 2.62 -9.07 -17.68
N THR A 183 1.61 -8.31 -17.26
CA THR A 183 0.26 -8.31 -17.85
C THR A 183 0.04 -7.21 -18.89
N LEU A 184 0.43 -5.97 -18.57
CA LEU A 184 0.07 -4.80 -19.36
C LEU A 184 1.07 -4.53 -20.49
N SER A 185 0.53 -4.12 -21.64
CA SER A 185 1.34 -3.74 -22.80
C SER A 185 1.91 -2.33 -22.66
N GLU A 186 3.01 -2.05 -23.40
CA GLU A 186 3.61 -0.70 -23.46
C GLU A 186 2.62 0.41 -23.88
N ARG A 187 1.65 0.07 -24.74
CA ARG A 187 0.60 1.01 -25.15
C ARG A 187 -0.31 1.38 -23.97
N GLU A 188 -0.68 0.41 -23.15
CA GLU A 188 -1.50 0.64 -21.97
C GLU A 188 -0.72 1.43 -20.92
N TRP A 189 0.56 1.15 -20.72
CA TRP A 189 1.42 1.97 -19.87
C TRP A 189 1.53 3.42 -20.35
N ALA A 190 1.58 3.66 -21.66
CA ALA A 190 1.55 5.02 -22.20
C ALA A 190 0.20 5.71 -21.90
N GLU A 191 -0.92 5.01 -22.03
CA GLU A 191 -2.25 5.57 -21.70
C GLU A 191 -2.38 5.87 -20.20
N ILE A 192 -1.90 4.96 -19.33
CA ILE A 192 -1.86 5.16 -17.86
C ILE A 192 -1.05 6.41 -17.51
N LYS A 193 0.05 6.67 -18.24
CA LYS A 193 0.89 7.85 -18.03
C LYS A 193 0.18 9.16 -18.40
N GLU A 194 -0.65 9.14 -19.44
CA GLU A 194 -1.36 10.33 -19.94
C GLU A 194 -2.57 10.70 -19.07
N GLY A 195 -3.18 9.72 -18.41
CA GLY A 195 -4.27 9.94 -17.44
C GLY A 195 -5.59 10.35 -18.09
N ASN A 196 -5.98 9.69 -19.19
CA ASN A 196 -7.26 9.90 -19.87
C ASN A 196 -8.46 9.28 -19.14
#